data_AF-A1TTZ3-F1
#
_entry.id   AF-A1TTZ3-F1
#
_cell.length_a   1.000
_cell.length_b   1.000
_cell.length_c   1.000
_cell.angle_alpha   90.00
_cell.angle_beta   90.00
_cell.angle_gamma   90.00
#
_symmetry.space_group_name_H-M   'P 1'
#
loop_
_entity.id
_entity.type
_entity.pdbx_description
1 polymer ?
#
loop_
_entity_poly.entity_id
_entity_poly.type
_entity_poly.pdbx_seq_one_letter_code
_entity_poly.pdbx_strand_id
1 'polypeptide(L)'
;MTKNQTLRAALGSGTLFTAMAAHNPLAARLAEEAGFGGIWGSGFELSASYAVPDANILSMGTHLEMMRAIAATVDIPLIADIDTGFGNAVNVHYIVPQYEAAGASAIVMEDKTFPKDTSLRADGRQELVRIEEFQGKVAAAVAARRDPDFTVIARVEALIAGLGHEEAWARGLAYEDAGADAILIHSKQKTPDEILAFIDGWKGRVPLVLVPTAYPQLTETDIAALGKVGIVIYGNHAIRAAVGAMREVFAKIRADGGIREVDQTLPTVKDIIQLQGDEHMRTAEAHFLR
;
A
#
# COMPACT_ATOMS: atom_id res chain seq x y z
N MET A 1 -7.98 -16.17 13.55
CA MET A 1 -7.91 -16.03 12.08
C MET A 1 -6.49 -15.65 11.73
N THR A 2 -5.93 -16.18 10.65
CA THR A 2 -4.64 -15.70 10.10
C THR A 2 -4.82 -14.29 9.53
N LYS A 3 -3.73 -13.55 9.31
CA LYS A 3 -3.81 -12.23 8.65
C LYS A 3 -4.48 -12.29 7.28
N ASN A 4 -4.22 -13.36 6.51
CA ASN A 4 -4.84 -13.59 5.21
C ASN A 4 -6.36 -13.78 5.35
N GLN A 5 -6.80 -14.60 6.32
CA GLN A 5 -8.22 -14.78 6.63
C GLN A 5 -8.89 -13.48 7.08
N THR A 6 -8.20 -12.66 7.89
CA THR A 6 -8.72 -11.35 8.32
C THR A 6 -8.98 -10.44 7.12
N LEU A 7 -8.03 -10.34 6.18
CA LEU A 7 -8.21 -9.53 4.97
C LEU A 7 -9.33 -10.09 4.06
N ARG A 8 -9.36 -11.41 3.85
CA ARG A 8 -10.43 -12.07 3.06
C ARG A 8 -11.81 -11.86 3.66
N ALA A 9 -11.94 -12.01 4.98
CA ALA A 9 -13.19 -11.78 5.68
C ALA A 9 -13.65 -10.33 5.54
N ALA A 10 -12.73 -9.36 5.64
CA ALA A 10 -13.06 -7.95 5.44
C ALA A 10 -13.64 -7.72 4.03
N LEU A 11 -12.96 -8.20 2.98
CA LEU A 11 -13.41 -8.11 1.59
C LEU A 11 -14.77 -8.78 1.33
N GLY A 12 -15.07 -9.90 2.01
CA GLY A 12 -16.33 -10.62 1.87
C GLY A 12 -17.49 -10.07 2.72
N SER A 13 -17.19 -9.29 3.77
CA SER A 13 -18.21 -8.81 4.73
C SER A 13 -18.99 -7.58 4.27
N GLY A 14 -18.49 -6.86 3.26
CA GLY A 14 -19.02 -5.56 2.87
C GLY A 14 -18.63 -4.40 3.79
N THR A 15 -17.81 -4.65 4.82
CA THR A 15 -17.24 -3.60 5.66
C THR A 15 -16.06 -2.94 4.95
N LEU A 16 -16.00 -1.61 4.95
CA LEU A 16 -14.87 -0.87 4.38
C LEU A 16 -13.61 -1.13 5.22
N PHE A 17 -12.59 -1.72 4.60
CA PHE A 17 -11.28 -1.93 5.21
C PHE A 17 -10.37 -0.72 4.96
N THR A 18 -9.71 -0.21 6.00
CA THR A 18 -8.81 0.94 5.91
C THR A 18 -7.35 0.47 6.01
N ALA A 19 -6.50 0.91 5.08
CA ALA A 19 -5.08 0.62 5.11
C ALA A 19 -4.23 1.90 5.09
N MET A 20 -3.28 2.03 6.01
CA MET A 20 -2.39 3.19 6.11
C MET A 20 -1.00 2.88 5.58
N ALA A 21 -0.41 3.82 4.84
CA ALA A 21 0.95 3.71 4.34
C ALA A 21 1.98 3.63 5.48
N ALA A 22 2.99 2.78 5.32
CA ALA A 22 4.16 2.76 6.16
C ALA A 22 5.44 2.44 5.37
N HIS A 23 6.49 3.23 5.58
CA HIS A 23 7.84 3.02 5.01
C HIS A 23 8.81 2.33 5.97
N ASN A 24 8.41 2.07 7.21
CA ASN A 24 9.20 1.33 8.20
C ASN A 24 8.30 0.64 9.25
N PRO A 25 8.82 -0.30 10.05
CA PRO A 25 8.02 -1.02 11.04
C PRO A 25 7.45 -0.15 12.16
N LEU A 26 8.13 0.94 12.54
CA LEU A 26 7.64 1.88 13.56
C LEU A 26 6.37 2.60 13.08
N ALA A 27 6.36 3.10 11.83
CA ALA A 27 5.19 3.72 11.22
C ALA A 27 4.03 2.73 11.10
N ALA A 28 4.32 1.46 10.79
CA ALA A 28 3.31 0.41 10.76
C ALA A 28 2.69 0.15 12.14
N ARG A 29 3.52 0.07 13.20
CA ARG A 29 3.03 -0.05 14.58
C ARG A 29 2.14 1.12 15.00
N LEU A 30 2.53 2.35 14.66
CA LEU A 30 1.71 3.54 14.94
C LEU A 30 0.38 3.52 14.18
N ALA A 31 0.35 3.00 12.94
CA ALA A 31 -0.90 2.82 12.20
C ALA A 31 -1.81 1.75 12.85
N GLU A 32 -1.24 0.65 13.33
CA GLU A 32 -1.99 -0.37 14.07
C GLU A 32 -2.56 0.18 15.38
N GLU A 33 -1.75 0.88 16.18
CA GLU A 33 -2.19 1.53 17.43
C GLU A 33 -3.30 2.56 17.20
N ALA A 34 -3.28 3.24 16.04
CA ALA A 34 -4.32 4.18 15.64
C ALA A 34 -5.62 3.51 15.17
N GLY A 35 -5.64 2.19 14.99
CA GLY A 35 -6.83 1.41 14.65
C GLY A 35 -7.07 1.21 13.14
N PHE A 36 -6.06 1.38 12.29
CA PHE A 36 -6.18 0.99 10.88
C PHE A 36 -6.35 -0.53 10.74
N GLY A 37 -7.18 -0.95 9.78
CA GLY A 37 -7.44 -2.37 9.53
C GLY A 37 -6.23 -3.12 8.98
N GLY A 38 -5.33 -2.43 8.26
CA GLY A 38 -4.12 -3.01 7.68
C GLY A 38 -3.06 -1.97 7.33
N ILE A 39 -1.93 -2.47 6.84
CA ILE A 39 -0.79 -1.66 6.40
C ILE A 39 -0.69 -1.69 4.88
N TRP A 40 -0.44 -0.53 4.29
CA TRP A 40 -0.01 -0.38 2.92
C TRP A 40 1.51 -0.24 2.86
N GLY A 41 2.18 -1.30 2.39
CA GLY A 41 3.61 -1.32 2.12
C GLY A 41 3.92 -0.53 0.85
N SER A 42 3.98 0.79 0.97
CA SER A 42 4.08 1.72 -0.15
C SER A 42 5.46 1.74 -0.81
N GLY A 43 5.51 1.47 -2.12
CA GLY A 43 6.72 1.68 -2.92
C GLY A 43 7.14 3.15 -2.94
N PHE A 44 6.17 4.06 -3.02
CA PHE A 44 6.39 5.51 -2.99
C PHE A 44 6.98 6.00 -1.66
N GLU A 45 6.40 5.61 -0.51
CA GLU A 45 6.95 6.07 0.76
C GLU A 45 8.35 5.50 1.00
N LEU A 46 8.59 4.24 0.64
CA LEU A 46 9.90 3.61 0.81
C LEU A 46 10.95 4.26 -0.10
N SER A 47 10.67 4.50 -1.38
CA SER A 47 11.62 5.19 -2.26
C SER A 47 11.92 6.61 -1.77
N ALA A 48 10.89 7.33 -1.30
CA ALA A 48 11.02 8.66 -0.74
C ALA A 48 11.87 8.68 0.55
N SER A 49 11.72 7.69 1.43
CA SER A 49 12.56 7.57 2.64
C SER A 49 14.04 7.29 2.30
N TYR A 50 14.30 6.69 1.13
CA TYR A 50 15.64 6.54 0.55
C TYR A 50 16.10 7.73 -0.29
N ALA A 51 15.29 8.79 -0.37
CA ALA A 51 15.54 9.98 -1.20
C ALA A 51 15.79 9.66 -2.68
N VAL A 52 15.11 8.63 -3.21
CA VAL A 52 15.16 8.26 -4.64
C VAL A 52 13.77 8.28 -5.27
N PRO A 53 13.67 8.52 -6.59
CA PRO A 53 12.38 8.49 -7.29
C PRO A 53 11.67 7.13 -7.21
N ASP A 54 10.33 7.17 -7.09
CA ASP A 54 9.42 6.03 -7.25
C ASP A 54 9.30 5.65 -8.74
N ALA A 55 10.30 4.95 -9.25
CA ALA A 55 10.41 4.59 -10.67
C ALA A 55 11.17 3.26 -10.87
N ASN A 56 10.91 2.28 -10.00
CA ASN A 56 11.69 1.03 -9.87
C ASN A 56 13.21 1.24 -9.70
N ILE A 57 13.65 2.36 -9.11
CA ILE A 57 15.06 2.58 -8.77
C ILE A 57 15.45 1.77 -7.54
N LEU A 58 14.55 1.68 -6.57
CA LEU A 58 14.72 0.83 -5.41
C LEU A 58 14.62 -0.65 -5.84
N SER A 59 15.54 -1.48 -5.36
CA SER A 59 15.53 -2.92 -5.64
C SER A 59 14.32 -3.61 -5.01
N MET A 60 13.78 -4.62 -5.70
CA MET A 60 12.77 -5.53 -5.14
C MET A 60 13.22 -6.11 -3.79
N GLY A 61 14.50 -6.48 -3.65
CA GLY A 61 15.02 -7.03 -2.40
C GLY A 61 14.93 -6.06 -1.23
N THR A 62 15.16 -4.76 -1.47
CA THR A 62 14.99 -3.73 -0.43
C THR A 62 13.53 -3.62 0.00
N HIS A 63 12.61 -3.62 -0.96
CA HIS A 63 11.18 -3.57 -0.67
C HIS A 63 10.69 -4.84 0.06
N LEU A 64 11.08 -6.03 -0.42
CA LEU A 64 10.71 -7.31 0.16
C LEU A 64 11.15 -7.43 1.62
N GLU A 65 12.39 -7.05 1.94
CA GLU A 65 12.87 -7.12 3.33
C GLU A 65 12.18 -6.07 4.22
N MET A 66 11.78 -4.92 3.66
CA MET A 66 10.91 -3.99 4.39
C MET A 66 9.54 -4.61 4.70
N MET A 67 8.93 -5.31 3.75
CA MET A 67 7.66 -6.01 3.97
C MET A 67 7.79 -7.08 5.06
N ARG A 68 8.89 -7.85 5.05
CA ARG A 68 9.19 -8.84 6.09
C ARG A 68 9.27 -8.19 7.47
N ALA A 69 10.01 -7.09 7.58
CA ALA A 69 10.17 -6.38 8.84
C ALA A 69 8.85 -5.79 9.36
N ILE A 70 8.04 -5.20 8.47
CA ILE A 70 6.72 -4.67 8.83
C ILE A 70 5.79 -5.81 9.28
N ALA A 71 5.66 -6.87 8.48
CA ALA A 71 4.76 -7.99 8.75
C ALA A 71 5.10 -8.74 10.05
N ALA A 72 6.37 -8.76 10.46
CA ALA A 72 6.82 -9.34 11.72
C ALA A 72 6.58 -8.43 12.95
N THR A 73 6.26 -7.15 12.73
CA THR A 73 6.14 -6.14 13.81
C THR A 73 4.70 -5.87 14.24
N VAL A 74 3.75 -5.99 13.31
CA VAL A 74 2.32 -5.74 13.54
C VAL A 74 1.52 -7.04 13.51
N ASP A 75 0.31 -7.07 14.05
CA ASP A 75 -0.61 -8.22 14.01
C ASP A 75 -1.70 -8.08 12.92
N ILE A 76 -1.89 -6.88 12.38
CA ILE A 76 -2.80 -6.62 11.25
C ILE A 76 -2.23 -7.01 9.87
N PRO A 77 -3.09 -7.24 8.85
CA PRO A 77 -2.67 -7.60 7.49
C PRO A 77 -1.80 -6.54 6.79
N LEU A 78 -0.84 -7.01 5.99
CA LEU A 78 0.01 -6.16 5.14
C LEU A 78 -0.35 -6.34 3.66
N ILE A 79 -0.61 -5.22 2.97
CA ILE A 79 -0.85 -5.12 1.54
C ILE A 79 0.41 -4.51 0.91
N ALA A 80 1.14 -5.26 0.08
CA ALA A 80 2.41 -4.81 -0.48
C ALA A 80 2.25 -4.20 -1.89
N ASP A 81 2.88 -3.04 -2.13
CA ASP A 81 3.08 -2.50 -3.47
C ASP A 81 4.15 -3.31 -4.19
N ILE A 82 3.81 -4.01 -5.27
CA ILE A 82 4.82 -4.71 -6.08
C ILE A 82 5.06 -4.04 -7.42
N ASP A 83 4.68 -2.76 -7.56
CA ASP A 83 4.81 -1.99 -8.79
C ASP A 83 4.16 -2.75 -9.95
N THR A 84 4.91 -2.97 -11.04
CA THR A 84 4.47 -3.78 -12.18
C THR A 84 4.82 -5.26 -12.02
N GLY A 85 5.13 -5.75 -10.82
CA GLY A 85 5.54 -7.14 -10.57
C GLY A 85 7.01 -7.43 -10.95
N PHE A 86 7.84 -6.38 -10.97
CA PHE A 86 9.30 -6.45 -11.21
C PHE A 86 9.72 -7.22 -12.49
N GLY A 87 8.89 -7.18 -13.53
CA GLY A 87 9.16 -7.80 -14.82
C GLY A 87 7.91 -8.36 -15.52
N ASN A 88 8.06 -9.53 -16.13
CA ASN A 88 6.99 -10.23 -16.85
C ASN A 88 6.28 -11.27 -15.95
N ALA A 89 5.36 -12.06 -16.51
CA ALA A 89 4.60 -13.07 -15.77
C ALA A 89 5.49 -14.14 -15.09
N VAL A 90 6.65 -14.46 -15.68
CA VAL A 90 7.62 -15.38 -15.06
C VAL A 90 8.22 -14.74 -13.81
N ASN A 91 8.63 -13.47 -13.86
CA ASN A 91 9.09 -12.76 -12.67
C ASN A 91 8.02 -12.76 -11.57
N VAL A 92 6.76 -12.44 -11.92
CA VAL A 92 5.62 -12.46 -11.00
C VAL A 92 5.49 -13.82 -10.30
N HIS A 93 5.57 -14.92 -11.06
CA HIS A 93 5.46 -16.27 -10.51
C HIS A 93 6.55 -16.61 -9.47
N TYR A 94 7.76 -16.03 -9.62
CA TYR A 94 8.86 -16.22 -8.66
C TYR A 94 8.80 -15.29 -7.44
N ILE A 95 8.25 -14.08 -7.57
CA ILE A 95 8.25 -13.10 -6.47
C ILE A 95 7.05 -13.26 -5.54
N VAL A 96 5.87 -13.67 -6.04
CA VAL A 96 4.66 -13.78 -5.22
C VAL A 96 4.87 -14.71 -4.01
N PRO A 97 5.45 -15.91 -4.17
CA PRO A 97 5.74 -16.78 -3.02
C PRO A 97 6.72 -16.17 -2.02
N GLN A 98 7.59 -15.24 -2.45
CA GLN A 98 8.55 -14.57 -1.56
C GLN A 98 7.85 -13.50 -0.71
N TYR A 99 6.95 -12.71 -1.28
CA TYR A 99 6.14 -11.74 -0.55
C TYR A 99 5.17 -12.42 0.43
N GLU A 100 4.53 -13.50 0.00
CA GLU A 100 3.71 -14.33 0.87
C GLU A 100 4.53 -14.91 2.03
N ALA A 101 5.70 -15.50 1.75
CA ALA A 101 6.60 -16.02 2.79
C ALA A 101 7.20 -14.94 3.69
N ALA A 102 7.22 -13.68 3.25
CA ALA A 102 7.59 -12.53 4.07
C ALA A 102 6.46 -12.08 5.01
N GLY A 103 5.25 -12.62 4.88
CA GLY A 103 4.11 -12.34 5.75
C GLY A 103 3.16 -11.26 5.21
N ALA A 104 3.29 -10.87 3.94
CA ALA A 104 2.26 -10.07 3.29
C ALA A 104 0.97 -10.89 3.14
N SER A 105 -0.18 -10.23 3.26
CA SER A 105 -1.50 -10.83 3.05
C SER A 105 -2.11 -10.50 1.68
N ALA A 106 -1.57 -9.48 1.02
CA ALA A 106 -1.91 -9.16 -0.36
C ALA A 106 -0.74 -8.53 -1.09
N ILE A 107 -0.80 -8.59 -2.42
CA ILE A 107 0.00 -7.75 -3.30
C ILE A 107 -0.91 -6.89 -4.18
N VAL A 108 -0.41 -5.71 -4.54
CA VAL A 108 -0.99 -4.83 -5.54
C VAL A 108 -0.01 -4.73 -6.70
N MET A 109 -0.46 -5.10 -7.90
CA MET A 109 0.34 -5.02 -9.12
C MET A 109 -0.39 -4.16 -10.14
N GLU A 110 0.32 -3.29 -10.86
CA GLU A 110 -0.26 -2.36 -11.84
C GLU A 110 0.08 -2.69 -13.30
N ASP A 111 -0.81 -2.30 -14.22
CA ASP A 111 -0.78 -2.64 -15.65
C ASP A 111 0.08 -1.73 -16.54
N LYS A 112 1.02 -0.98 -15.93
CA LYS A 112 2.03 -0.21 -16.67
C LYS A 112 3.16 -1.08 -17.22
N THR A 113 3.87 -0.54 -18.20
CA THR A 113 5.14 -1.12 -18.67
C THR A 113 6.24 -0.99 -17.60
N PHE A 114 7.25 -1.86 -17.68
CA PHE A 114 8.42 -1.81 -16.79
C PHE A 114 9.62 -1.12 -17.49
N PRO A 115 10.39 -0.25 -16.80
CA PRO A 115 10.22 0.16 -15.41
C PRO A 115 9.08 1.19 -15.22
N LYS A 116 8.37 1.03 -14.10
CA LYS A 116 7.36 1.92 -13.52
C LYS A 116 7.82 3.36 -13.58
N ASP A 117 6.85 4.22 -13.84
CA ASP A 117 6.91 5.63 -13.52
C ASP A 117 5.74 5.96 -12.59
N THR A 118 5.97 6.83 -11.61
CA THR A 118 4.94 7.15 -10.62
C THR A 118 3.77 7.90 -11.25
N SER A 119 2.55 7.53 -10.89
CA SER A 119 1.29 8.12 -11.37
C SER A 119 1.14 9.60 -10.98
N LEU A 120 1.92 10.04 -9.98
CA LEU A 120 1.93 11.41 -9.47
C LEU A 120 2.80 12.36 -10.30
N ARG A 121 3.59 11.85 -11.24
CA ARG A 121 4.46 12.69 -12.10
C ARG A 121 3.65 13.22 -13.28
N ALA A 122 3.65 14.55 -13.47
CA ALA A 122 2.91 15.21 -14.56
C ALA A 122 3.30 14.66 -15.93
N ASP A 123 4.61 14.52 -16.19
CA ASP A 123 5.19 14.00 -17.43
C ASP A 123 5.80 12.59 -17.24
N GLY A 124 5.11 11.75 -16.46
CA GLY A 124 5.46 10.34 -16.29
C GLY A 124 5.23 9.52 -17.55
N ARG A 125 6.02 8.46 -17.78
CA ARG A 125 5.64 7.43 -18.76
C ARG A 125 4.44 6.66 -18.22
N GLN A 126 3.30 6.75 -18.90
CA GLN A 126 2.05 6.07 -18.50
C GLN A 126 1.64 5.01 -19.54
N GLU A 127 2.60 4.44 -20.25
CA GLU A 127 2.34 3.35 -21.19
C GLU A 127 1.87 2.11 -20.44
N LEU A 128 0.77 1.53 -20.92
CA LEU A 128 0.21 0.31 -20.37
C LEU A 128 0.61 -0.90 -21.20
N VAL A 129 0.76 -2.05 -20.55
CA VAL A 129 0.88 -3.31 -21.28
C VAL A 129 -0.47 -3.67 -21.93
N ARG A 130 -0.41 -4.60 -22.88
CA ARG A 130 -1.61 -5.20 -23.49
C ARG A 130 -2.43 -5.90 -22.41
N ILE A 131 -3.76 -5.93 -22.60
CA ILE A 131 -4.68 -6.56 -21.64
C ILE A 131 -4.27 -8.02 -21.39
N GLU A 132 -3.99 -8.78 -22.44
CA GLU A 132 -3.67 -10.20 -22.37
C GLU A 132 -2.35 -10.46 -21.64
N GLU A 133 -1.39 -9.54 -21.78
CA GLU A 133 -0.12 -9.62 -21.07
C GLU A 133 -0.30 -9.44 -19.57
N PHE A 134 -1.15 -8.48 -19.16
CA PHE A 134 -1.44 -8.28 -17.74
C PHE A 134 -2.33 -9.37 -17.15
N GLN A 135 -3.29 -9.89 -17.92
CA GLN A 135 -4.05 -11.08 -17.52
C GLN A 135 -3.11 -12.27 -17.24
N GLY A 136 -2.11 -12.49 -18.09
CA GLY A 136 -1.09 -13.51 -17.87
C GLY A 136 -0.30 -13.30 -16.56
N LYS A 137 0.00 -12.04 -16.20
CA LYS A 137 0.67 -11.70 -14.93
C LYS A 137 -0.23 -11.94 -13.72
N VAL A 138 -1.51 -11.53 -13.79
CA VAL A 138 -2.50 -11.79 -12.72
C VAL A 138 -2.68 -13.30 -12.52
N ALA A 139 -2.90 -14.05 -13.60
CA ALA A 139 -3.04 -15.51 -13.54
C ALA A 139 -1.78 -16.18 -12.97
N ALA A 140 -0.58 -15.70 -13.33
CA ALA A 140 0.67 -16.20 -12.78
C ALA A 140 0.82 -15.93 -11.27
N ALA A 141 0.35 -14.78 -10.79
CA ALA A 141 0.32 -14.44 -9.36
C ALA A 141 -0.65 -15.36 -8.59
N VAL A 142 -1.87 -15.53 -9.10
CA VAL A 142 -2.88 -16.42 -8.52
C VAL A 142 -2.42 -17.87 -8.50
N ALA A 143 -1.73 -18.32 -9.54
CA ALA A 143 -1.17 -19.67 -9.61
C ALA A 143 0.04 -19.88 -8.66
N ALA A 144 0.73 -18.80 -8.29
CA ALA A 144 1.94 -18.87 -7.46
C ALA A 144 1.65 -18.84 -5.94
N ARG A 145 0.52 -18.25 -5.51
CA ARG A 145 0.17 -18.19 -4.08
C ARG A 145 -0.01 -19.59 -3.50
N ARG A 146 0.43 -19.78 -2.26
CA ARG A 146 0.34 -21.07 -1.54
C ARG A 146 -0.93 -21.15 -0.70
N ASP A 147 -1.23 -20.08 0.01
CA ASP A 147 -2.47 -19.89 0.75
C ASP A 147 -3.54 -19.31 -0.18
N PRO A 148 -4.69 -19.98 -0.38
CA PRO A 148 -5.80 -19.43 -1.17
C PRO A 148 -6.36 -18.12 -0.63
N ASP A 149 -6.13 -17.82 0.66
CA ASP A 149 -6.54 -16.57 1.30
C ASP A 149 -5.59 -15.39 0.98
N PHE A 150 -4.41 -15.64 0.42
CA PHE A 150 -3.51 -14.56 -0.04
C PHE A 150 -4.14 -13.83 -1.23
N THR A 151 -4.31 -12.52 -1.10
CA THR A 151 -5.12 -11.70 -2.02
C THR A 151 -4.27 -11.08 -3.13
N VAL A 152 -4.71 -11.23 -4.39
CA VAL A 152 -4.07 -10.59 -5.55
C VAL A 152 -4.94 -9.41 -6.01
N ILE A 153 -4.40 -8.18 -5.91
CA ILE A 153 -5.10 -6.96 -6.31
C ILE A 153 -4.51 -6.44 -7.61
N ALA A 154 -5.33 -6.30 -8.65
CA ALA A 154 -4.94 -5.73 -9.92
C ALA A 154 -5.24 -4.23 -9.94
N ARG A 155 -4.21 -3.40 -10.16
CA ARG A 155 -4.32 -1.95 -10.26
C ARG A 155 -4.42 -1.51 -11.72
N VAL A 156 -5.51 -0.82 -12.04
CA VAL A 156 -5.82 -0.29 -13.37
C VAL A 156 -5.36 1.17 -13.46
N GLU A 157 -4.41 1.45 -14.33
CA GLU A 157 -3.85 2.79 -14.56
C GLU A 157 -4.44 3.50 -15.80
N ALA A 158 -5.46 2.93 -16.46
CA ALA A 158 -6.07 3.48 -17.68
C ALA A 158 -6.54 4.94 -17.55
N LEU A 159 -7.11 5.33 -16.41
CA LEU A 159 -7.50 6.73 -16.17
C LEU A 159 -6.27 7.64 -16.00
N ILE A 160 -5.24 7.18 -15.29
CA ILE A 160 -3.96 7.88 -15.14
C ILE A 160 -3.29 8.10 -16.51
N ALA A 161 -3.37 7.10 -17.40
CA ALA A 161 -2.86 7.12 -18.76
C ALA A 161 -3.74 7.89 -19.75
N GLY A 162 -4.91 8.38 -19.34
CA GLY A 162 -5.81 9.17 -20.17
C GLY A 162 -6.57 8.38 -21.25
N LEU A 163 -6.78 7.07 -21.04
CA LEU A 163 -7.46 6.20 -22.00
C LEU A 163 -9.00 6.17 -21.82
N GLY A 164 -9.50 6.75 -20.73
CA GLY A 164 -10.93 6.89 -20.44
C GLY A 164 -11.57 5.67 -19.77
N HIS A 165 -12.85 5.80 -19.40
CA HIS A 165 -13.59 4.83 -18.60
C HIS A 165 -13.83 3.49 -19.30
N GLU A 166 -14.15 3.50 -20.59
CA GLU A 166 -14.40 2.26 -21.36
C GLU A 166 -13.18 1.33 -21.33
N GLU A 167 -11.99 1.87 -21.56
CA GLU A 167 -10.73 1.11 -21.46
C GLU A 167 -10.46 0.65 -20.02
N ALA A 168 -10.72 1.51 -19.03
CA ALA A 168 -10.54 1.17 -17.62
C ALA A 168 -11.46 0.01 -17.18
N TRP A 169 -12.73 0.02 -17.60
CA TRP A 169 -13.67 -1.06 -17.33
C TRP A 169 -13.29 -2.35 -18.04
N ALA A 170 -12.94 -2.28 -19.33
CA ALA A 170 -12.50 -3.45 -20.10
C ALA A 170 -11.29 -4.13 -19.45
N ARG A 171 -10.30 -3.35 -19.00
CA ARG A 171 -9.13 -3.83 -18.25
C ARG A 171 -9.51 -4.45 -16.92
N GLY A 172 -10.28 -3.74 -16.09
CA GLY A 172 -10.68 -4.24 -14.78
C GLY A 172 -11.43 -5.57 -14.88
N LEU A 173 -12.38 -5.69 -15.83
CA LEU A 173 -13.14 -6.92 -16.05
C LEU A 173 -12.23 -8.05 -16.54
N ALA A 174 -11.32 -7.77 -17.47
CA ALA A 174 -10.35 -8.76 -17.94
C ALA A 174 -9.43 -9.25 -16.80
N TYR A 175 -9.06 -8.37 -15.86
CA TYR A 175 -8.20 -8.73 -14.73
C TYR A 175 -8.96 -9.52 -13.66
N GLU A 176 -10.25 -9.23 -13.45
CA GLU A 176 -11.16 -10.09 -12.67
C GLU A 176 -11.25 -11.49 -13.32
N ASP A 177 -11.47 -11.58 -14.62
CA ASP A 177 -11.55 -12.86 -15.36
C ASP A 177 -10.25 -13.67 -15.27
N ALA A 178 -9.10 -13.01 -15.14
CA ALA A 178 -7.81 -13.64 -14.92
C ALA A 178 -7.56 -14.10 -13.46
N GLY A 179 -8.48 -13.77 -12.55
CA GLY A 179 -8.47 -14.23 -11.16
C GLY A 179 -8.05 -13.18 -10.12
N ALA A 180 -7.99 -11.89 -10.48
CA ALA A 180 -7.78 -10.85 -9.47
C ALA A 180 -8.89 -10.89 -8.41
N ASP A 181 -8.51 -10.82 -7.14
CA ASP A 181 -9.44 -10.88 -6.01
C ASP A 181 -10.09 -9.52 -5.70
N ALA A 182 -9.49 -8.43 -6.19
CA ALA A 182 -9.99 -7.07 -6.13
C ALA A 182 -9.37 -6.21 -7.24
N ILE A 183 -10.06 -5.13 -7.61
CA ILE A 183 -9.56 -4.15 -8.60
C ILE A 183 -9.30 -2.81 -7.92
N LEU A 184 -8.06 -2.34 -8.00
CA LEU A 184 -7.71 -0.97 -7.60
C LEU A 184 -7.84 -0.06 -8.82
N ILE A 185 -8.76 0.89 -8.77
CA ILE A 185 -8.88 1.94 -9.78
C ILE A 185 -8.22 3.22 -9.29
N HIS A 186 -7.33 3.80 -10.10
CA HIS A 186 -6.58 4.98 -9.70
C HIS A 186 -6.89 6.21 -10.55
N SER A 187 -6.81 7.39 -9.93
CA SER A 187 -6.97 8.69 -10.56
C SER A 187 -6.05 9.70 -9.88
N LYS A 188 -5.59 10.68 -10.65
CA LYS A 188 -4.81 11.84 -10.18
C LYS A 188 -5.60 13.15 -10.24
N GLN A 189 -6.88 13.08 -10.60
CA GLN A 189 -7.77 14.25 -10.63
C GLN A 189 -7.97 14.81 -9.23
N LYS A 190 -8.25 16.11 -9.14
CA LYS A 190 -8.48 16.81 -7.86
C LYS A 190 -9.90 16.64 -7.32
N THR A 191 -10.81 16.16 -8.16
CA THR A 191 -12.19 15.82 -7.78
C THR A 191 -12.41 14.31 -7.89
N PRO A 192 -13.31 13.72 -7.08
CA PRO A 192 -13.59 12.29 -7.12
C PRO A 192 -14.46 11.88 -8.32
N ASP A 193 -14.96 12.84 -9.12
CA ASP A 193 -15.96 12.61 -10.17
C ASP A 193 -15.56 11.48 -11.14
N GLU A 194 -14.29 11.45 -11.57
CA GLU A 194 -13.77 10.42 -12.47
C GLU A 194 -13.84 9.01 -11.85
N ILE A 195 -13.53 8.90 -10.55
CA ILE A 195 -13.57 7.66 -9.79
C ILE A 195 -15.00 7.25 -9.47
N LEU A 196 -15.86 8.20 -9.09
CA LEU A 196 -17.28 7.95 -8.84
C LEU A 196 -17.98 7.42 -10.10
N ALA A 197 -17.69 8.01 -11.27
CA ALA A 197 -18.21 7.52 -12.54
C ALA A 197 -17.72 6.09 -12.86
N PHE A 198 -16.45 5.77 -12.58
CA PHE A 198 -15.95 4.40 -12.73
C PHE A 198 -16.70 3.41 -11.84
N ILE A 199 -16.92 3.75 -10.56
CA ILE A 199 -17.60 2.90 -9.58
C ILE A 199 -19.06 2.67 -9.97
N ASP A 200 -19.76 3.70 -10.43
CA ASP A 200 -21.14 3.60 -10.90
C ASP A 200 -21.25 2.61 -12.08
N GLY A 201 -20.38 2.78 -13.08
CA GLY A 201 -20.32 1.92 -14.27
C GLY A 201 -19.71 0.53 -14.05
N TRP A 202 -19.08 0.26 -12.90
CA TRP A 202 -18.44 -1.03 -12.61
C TRP A 202 -19.48 -2.17 -12.55
N LYS A 203 -19.28 -3.16 -13.42
CA LYS A 203 -20.13 -4.37 -13.57
C LYS A 203 -19.46 -5.65 -13.05
N GLY A 204 -18.21 -5.58 -12.60
CA GLY A 204 -17.51 -6.72 -12.04
C GLY A 204 -18.04 -7.10 -10.66
N ARG A 205 -17.65 -8.28 -10.17
CA ARG A 205 -18.15 -8.84 -8.91
C ARG A 205 -17.17 -8.65 -7.76
N VAL A 206 -15.89 -8.50 -8.07
CA VAL A 206 -14.87 -8.31 -7.04
C VAL A 206 -14.92 -6.89 -6.46
N PRO A 207 -14.58 -6.73 -5.18
CA PRO A 207 -14.57 -5.41 -4.54
C PRO A 207 -13.56 -4.48 -5.19
N LEU A 208 -13.88 -3.18 -5.16
CA LEU A 208 -12.97 -2.13 -5.60
C LEU A 208 -12.06 -1.66 -4.46
N VAL A 209 -10.88 -1.17 -4.82
CA VAL A 209 -9.91 -0.53 -3.93
C VAL A 209 -9.65 0.90 -4.39
N LEU A 210 -9.68 1.86 -3.47
CA LEU A 210 -9.43 3.28 -3.76
C LEU A 210 -8.20 3.80 -3.03
N VAL A 211 -7.53 4.79 -3.64
CA VAL A 211 -6.39 5.52 -3.06
C VAL A 211 -6.66 7.03 -3.19
N PRO A 212 -7.44 7.66 -2.27
CA PRO A 212 -7.97 9.01 -2.43
C PRO A 212 -6.98 10.16 -2.16
N THR A 213 -5.68 9.92 -2.37
CA THR A 213 -4.62 10.91 -2.10
C THR A 213 -4.81 12.23 -2.85
N ALA A 214 -5.33 12.18 -4.09
CA ALA A 214 -5.52 13.37 -4.92
C ALA A 214 -6.88 14.07 -4.73
N TYR A 215 -7.85 13.37 -4.14
CA TYR A 215 -9.24 13.80 -3.93
C TYR A 215 -9.65 13.58 -2.46
N PRO A 216 -8.97 14.24 -1.49
CA PRO A 216 -9.12 13.99 -0.05
C PRO A 216 -10.50 14.37 0.51
N GLN A 217 -11.33 15.08 -0.25
CA GLN A 217 -12.71 15.40 0.11
C GLN A 217 -13.65 14.19 0.09
N LEU A 218 -13.24 13.07 -0.56
CA LEU A 218 -14.01 11.82 -0.55
C LEU A 218 -13.70 11.04 0.73
N THR A 219 -14.59 11.12 1.71
CA THR A 219 -14.39 10.56 3.06
C THR A 219 -14.68 9.06 3.13
N GLU A 220 -14.26 8.39 4.20
CA GLU A 220 -14.64 6.99 4.46
C GLU A 220 -16.16 6.78 4.50
N THR A 221 -16.91 7.76 5.01
CA THR A 221 -18.39 7.70 5.03
C THR A 221 -18.94 7.72 3.60
N ASP A 222 -18.40 8.59 2.75
CA ASP A 222 -18.80 8.67 1.35
C ASP A 222 -18.45 7.37 0.61
N ILE A 223 -17.24 6.83 0.84
CA ILE A 223 -16.76 5.59 0.22
C ILE A 223 -17.61 4.39 0.66
N ALA A 224 -17.90 4.27 1.95
CA ALA A 224 -18.73 3.19 2.48
C ALA A 224 -20.14 3.22 1.88
N ALA A 225 -20.71 4.41 1.67
CA ALA A 225 -22.03 4.57 1.06
C ALA A 225 -22.11 4.07 -0.40
N LEU A 226 -20.97 3.91 -1.10
CA LEU A 226 -20.94 3.39 -2.47
C LEU A 226 -21.24 1.88 -2.55
N GLY A 227 -21.04 1.13 -1.46
CA GLY A 227 -21.35 -0.31 -1.38
C GLY A 227 -20.55 -1.24 -2.31
N LYS A 228 -19.65 -0.72 -3.14
CA LYS A 228 -18.80 -1.48 -4.08
C LYS A 228 -17.30 -1.46 -3.72
N VAL A 229 -16.90 -0.60 -2.78
CA VAL A 229 -15.49 -0.41 -2.39
C VAL A 229 -15.22 -1.21 -1.12
N GLY A 230 -14.30 -2.17 -1.20
CA GLY A 230 -13.92 -3.01 -0.07
C GLY A 230 -12.70 -2.48 0.70
N ILE A 231 -11.82 -1.71 0.05
CA ILE A 231 -10.60 -1.17 0.68
C ILE A 231 -10.41 0.31 0.31
N VAL A 232 -10.06 1.12 1.31
CA VAL A 232 -9.48 2.46 1.10
C VAL A 232 -8.04 2.49 1.62
N ILE A 233 -7.12 3.00 0.80
CA ILE A 233 -5.70 3.11 1.11
C ILE A 233 -5.30 4.58 1.25
N TYR A 234 -4.73 4.93 2.40
CA TYR A 234 -4.10 6.23 2.63
C TYR A 234 -2.64 6.22 2.16
N GLY A 235 -2.44 6.43 0.86
CA GLY A 235 -1.24 5.99 0.14
C GLY A 235 0.14 6.58 0.50
N ASN A 236 0.24 7.77 1.13
CA ASN A 236 1.55 8.40 1.43
C ASN A 236 1.54 9.40 2.60
N HIS A 237 0.58 9.27 3.51
CA HIS A 237 0.34 10.29 4.54
C HIS A 237 1.41 10.24 5.64
N ALA A 238 1.96 9.07 5.95
CA ALA A 238 2.98 8.90 6.98
C ALA A 238 4.30 9.59 6.60
N ILE A 239 4.80 9.39 5.38
CA ILE A 239 6.04 10.04 4.92
C ILE A 239 5.87 11.57 4.81
N ARG A 240 4.68 12.04 4.40
CA ARG A 240 4.36 13.48 4.32
C ARG A 240 4.37 14.13 5.70
N ALA A 241 3.75 13.48 6.69
CA ALA A 241 3.74 13.95 8.07
C ALA A 241 5.16 13.96 8.66
N ALA A 242 5.92 12.88 8.47
CA ALA A 242 7.30 12.78 8.95
C ALA A 242 8.20 13.87 8.37
N VAL A 243 8.14 14.10 7.05
CA VAL A 243 8.91 15.16 6.40
C VAL A 243 8.53 16.55 6.92
N GLY A 244 7.24 16.81 7.15
CA GLY A 244 6.77 18.07 7.73
C GLY A 244 7.38 18.34 9.10
N ALA A 245 7.20 17.40 10.04
CA ALA A 245 7.68 17.53 11.41
C ALA A 245 9.21 17.60 11.48
N MET A 246 9.94 16.75 10.73
CA MET A 246 11.40 16.79 10.71
C MET A 246 11.93 18.13 10.20
N ARG A 247 11.36 18.67 9.11
CA ARG A 247 11.77 19.97 8.56
C ARG A 247 11.58 21.10 9.56
N GLU A 248 10.43 21.11 10.24
CA GLU A 248 10.12 22.13 11.24
C GLU A 248 11.06 22.06 12.44
N VAL A 249 11.25 20.87 13.02
CA VAL A 249 12.13 20.65 14.18
C VAL A 249 13.57 21.01 13.84
N PHE A 250 14.09 20.59 12.68
CA PHE A 250 15.46 20.93 12.27
C PHE A 250 15.65 22.44 12.11
N ALA A 251 14.69 23.14 11.51
CA ALA A 251 14.74 24.59 11.37
C ALA A 251 14.72 25.29 12.73
N LYS A 252 13.86 24.85 13.66
CA LYS A 252 13.74 25.41 15.01
C LYS A 252 15.02 25.23 15.82
N ILE A 253 15.61 24.04 15.82
CA ILE A 253 16.89 23.77 16.50
C ILE A 253 17.99 24.70 15.98
N ARG A 254 18.05 24.93 14.66
CA ARG A 254 19.03 25.83 14.05
C ARG A 254 18.78 27.29 14.39
N ALA A 255 17.52 27.73 14.45
CA ALA A 255 17.14 29.10 14.81
C ALA A 255 17.41 29.41 16.29
N ASP A 256 17.07 28.47 17.18
CA ASP A 256 17.16 28.65 18.63
C ASP A 256 18.57 28.33 19.18
N GLY A 257 19.45 27.74 18.36
CA GLY A 257 20.81 27.35 18.75
C GLY A 257 20.85 26.19 19.75
N GLY A 258 19.80 25.37 19.80
CA GLY A 258 19.67 24.25 20.74
C GLY A 258 18.26 23.65 20.75
N ILE A 259 18.04 22.70 21.66
CA ILE A 259 16.79 21.91 21.71
C ILE A 259 15.80 22.34 22.79
N ARG A 260 16.14 23.35 23.62
CA ARG A 260 15.36 23.73 24.82
C ARG A 260 13.87 23.92 24.54
N GLU A 261 13.54 24.63 23.45
CA GLU A 261 12.15 24.97 23.13
C GLU A 261 11.42 23.81 22.45
N VAL A 262 12.10 23.00 21.64
CA VAL A 262 11.46 21.92 20.88
C VAL A 262 11.24 20.66 21.72
N ASP A 263 12.09 20.41 22.73
CA ASP A 263 12.03 19.24 23.61
C ASP A 263 10.65 19.06 24.26
N GLN A 264 9.96 20.16 24.58
CA GLN A 264 8.63 20.16 25.19
C GLN A 264 7.51 19.66 24.27
N THR A 265 7.76 19.58 22.96
CA THR A 265 6.76 19.23 21.93
C THR A 265 6.99 17.87 21.31
N LEU A 266 8.17 17.26 21.54
CA LEU A 266 8.53 15.98 20.96
C LEU A 266 8.01 14.83 21.84
N PRO A 267 7.75 13.65 21.26
CA PRO A 267 7.62 12.41 22.03
C PRO A 267 8.85 12.22 22.93
N THR A 268 8.64 11.75 24.15
CA THR A 268 9.75 11.54 25.08
C THR A 268 10.59 10.34 24.64
N VAL A 269 11.85 10.30 25.07
CA VAL A 269 12.71 9.12 24.85
C VAL A 269 12.07 7.84 25.42
N LYS A 270 11.35 7.96 26.54
CA LYS A 270 10.62 6.84 27.15
C LYS A 270 9.54 6.30 26.21
N ASP A 271 8.80 7.17 25.53
CA ASP A 271 7.76 6.77 24.58
C ASP A 271 8.38 5.99 23.40
N ILE A 272 9.53 6.45 22.90
CA ILE A 272 10.26 5.75 21.83
C ILE A 272 10.76 4.37 22.29
N ILE A 273 11.30 4.27 23.50
CA ILE A 273 11.76 3.00 24.09
C ILE A 273 10.58 2.03 24.28
N GLN A 274 9.43 2.52 24.71
CA GLN A 274 8.22 1.71 24.81
C GLN A 274 7.80 1.16 23.43
N LEU A 275 7.81 2.01 22.41
CA LEU A 275 7.56 1.61 21.02
C LEU A 275 8.59 0.63 20.45
N GLN A 276 9.74 0.42 21.10
CA GLN A 276 10.71 -0.62 20.74
C GLN A 276 10.37 -1.99 21.34
N GLY A 277 9.37 -2.09 22.22
CA GLY A 277 9.03 -3.33 22.93
C GLY A 277 9.94 -3.60 24.12
N ASP A 278 10.49 -2.56 24.75
CA ASP A 278 11.43 -2.66 25.87
C ASP A 278 10.89 -3.47 27.06
N GLU A 279 9.58 -3.43 27.32
CA GLU A 279 8.95 -4.27 28.36
C GLU A 279 9.09 -5.77 28.04
N HIS A 280 8.90 -6.15 26.78
CA HIS A 280 9.06 -7.53 26.34
C HIS A 280 10.53 -7.96 26.43
N MET A 281 11.46 -7.10 26.01
CA MET A 281 12.90 -7.32 26.14
C MET A 281 13.32 -7.54 27.60
N ARG A 282 12.91 -6.65 28.52
CA ARG A 282 13.22 -6.77 29.95
C ARG A 282 12.63 -8.03 30.58
N THR A 283 11.44 -8.44 30.13
CA THR A 283 10.84 -9.72 30.55
C THR A 283 11.72 -10.88 30.10
N ALA A 284 12.18 -10.90 28.84
CA ALA A 284 13.07 -11.95 28.35
C ALA A 284 14.42 -11.97 29.08
N GLU A 285 15.04 -10.80 29.33
CA GLU A 285 16.27 -10.69 30.10
C GLU A 285 16.12 -11.30 31.50
N ALA A 286 15.06 -10.93 32.23
CA ALA A 286 14.81 -11.45 33.57
C ALA A 286 14.64 -12.97 33.63
N HIS A 287 14.15 -13.59 32.55
CA HIS A 287 13.92 -15.04 32.48
C HIS A 287 15.17 -15.81 32.02
N PHE A 288 15.91 -15.27 31.05
CA PHE A 288 16.89 -16.03 30.29
C PHE A 288 18.35 -15.59 30.48
N LEU A 289 18.60 -14.37 30.98
CA LEU A 289 19.95 -13.88 31.21
C LEU A 289 20.38 -14.20 32.66
N ARG A 290 21.28 -15.16 32.81
CA ARG A 290 21.80 -15.66 34.10
C ARG A 290 23.32 -15.61 34.15
#